data_AF-A0A645EYM7-F1
#
_entry.id   AF-A0A645EYM7-F1
#
_cell.length_a   1.000
_cell.length_b   1.000
_cell.length_c   1.000
_cell.angle_alpha   90.00
_cell.angle_beta   90.00
_cell.angle_gamma   90.00
#
_symmetry.space_group_name_H-M   'P 1'
#
loop_
_entity.id
_entity.type
_entity.pdbx_description
1 polymer ?
#
loop_
_entity_poly.entity_id
_entity_poly.type
_entity_poly.pdbx_seq_one_letter_code
_entity_poly.pdbx_strand_id
1 'polypeptide(L)' 'MLEKIKVEILHELNSLTFHKKAVILGFYIDGLQWERISAQTNYSPRQCRNIRDNAIKQLMKNFSENKVIANYHFPE' A
#
# COMPACT_ATOMS: atom_id res chain seq x y z
N MET A 1 -13.81 3.86 -16.54
CA MET A 1 -13.50 2.60 -15.85
C MET A 1 -12.17 2.69 -15.10
N LEU A 2 -11.08 3.08 -15.77
CA LEU A 2 -9.75 3.28 -15.18
C LEU A 2 -9.72 4.32 -14.02
N GLU A 3 -10.40 5.45 -14.17
CA GLU A 3 -10.45 6.46 -13.09
C GLU A 3 -11.19 5.96 -11.85
N LYS A 4 -12.23 5.14 -12.03
CA LYS A 4 -12.96 4.55 -10.91
C LYS A 4 -12.07 3.58 -10.11
N ILE A 5 -11.35 2.69 -10.80
CA ILE A 5 -10.44 1.76 -10.11
C ILE A 5 -9.30 2.49 -9.39
N LYS A 6 -8.74 3.56 -9.98
CA LYS A 6 -7.72 4.38 -9.32
C LYS A 6 -8.25 5.02 -8.03
N VAL A 7 -9.44 5.60 -8.06
CA VAL A 7 -10.07 6.23 -6.90
C VAL A 7 -10.28 5.21 -5.77
N GLU A 8 -10.76 4.01 -6.11
CA GLU A 8 -10.97 2.95 -5.12
C GLU A 8 -9.64 2.45 -4.53
N ILE A 9 -8.61 2.23 -5.35
CA ILE A 9 -7.27 1.88 -4.85
C ILE A 9 -6.73 2.98 -3.92
N LEU A 10 -6.88 4.25 -4.28
CA LEU A 10 -6.48 5.36 -3.43
C LEU A 10 -7.28 5.40 -2.12
N HIS A 11 -8.58 5.12 -2.17
CA HIS A 11 -9.42 5.04 -0.97
C HIS A 11 -8.90 3.97 -0.01
N GLU A 12 -8.61 2.78 -0.52
CA GLU A 12 -8.09 1.68 0.30
C GLU A 12 -6.67 1.97 0.82
N LEU A 13 -5.80 2.61 0.03
CA LEU A 13 -4.49 3.07 0.50
C LEU A 13 -4.62 4.13 1.61
N ASN A 14 -5.64 4.98 1.54
CA ASN A 14 -5.94 5.99 2.56
C ASN A 14 -6.51 5.40 3.85
N SER A 15 -7.03 4.16 3.83
CA SER A 15 -7.47 3.45 5.03
C SER A 15 -6.31 2.97 5.91
N LEU A 16 -5.09 2.95 5.37
CA LEU A 16 -3.89 2.58 6.11
C LEU A 16 -3.49 3.68 7.11
N THR A 17 -2.91 3.26 8.23
CA THR A 17 -2.27 4.21 9.16
C THR A 17 -1.12 4.94 8.46
N PHE A 18 -0.79 6.15 8.93
CA PHE A 18 0.27 6.98 8.35
C PHE A 18 1.57 6.19 8.10
N HIS A 19 2.06 5.45 9.09
CA HIS A 19 3.28 4.67 8.96
C HIS A 19 3.17 3.52 7.94
N LYS A 20 2.04 2.82 7.91
CA LYS A 20 1.78 1.77 6.91
C LYS A 20 1.76 2.36 5.50
N LYS A 21 1.07 3.49 5.33
CA LYS A 21 0.98 4.20 4.06
C LYS A 21 2.34 4.71 3.59
N ALA A 22 3.12 5.34 4.46
CA ALA A 22 4.46 5.83 4.16
C ALA A 22 5.40 4.69 3.71
N VAL A 23 5.35 3.54 4.40
CA VAL A 23 6.14 2.36 4.02
C VAL A 23 5.70 1.78 2.68
N ILE A 24 4.39 1.65 2.43
CA ILE A 24 3.85 1.09 1.18
C ILE A 24 4.15 1.99 -0.02
N LEU A 25 3.89 3.30 0.10
CA LEU A 25 4.17 4.24 -0.98
C LEU A 25 5.68 4.34 -1.25
N GLY A 26 6.48 4.48 -0.19
CA GLY A 26 7.93 4.56 -0.31
C GLY A 26 8.53 3.33 -1.00
N PHE A 27 8.03 2.13 -0.70
CA PHE A 27 8.56 0.89 -1.28
C PHE A 27 8.04 0.60 -2.68
N TYR A 28 6.73 0.66 -2.91
CA TYR A 28 6.11 0.19 -4.16
C TYR A 28 5.91 1.29 -5.22
N ILE A 29 5.78 2.55 -4.80
CA ILE A 29 5.53 3.67 -5.71
C ILE A 29 6.82 4.46 -5.95
N ASP A 30 7.52 4.83 -4.88
CA ASP A 30 8.72 5.66 -4.96
C ASP A 30 10.01 4.84 -5.17
N GLY A 31 9.95 3.50 -5.05
CA GLY A 31 11.08 2.60 -5.26
C GLY A 31 12.25 2.80 -4.29
N LEU A 32 11.97 3.30 -3.07
CA LEU A 32 12.98 3.63 -2.09
C LEU A 32 13.59 2.38 -1.43
N GLN A 33 14.89 2.48 -1.11
CA GLN A 33 15.58 1.49 -0.28
C GLN A 33 15.12 1.56 1.17
N TRP A 34 15.27 0.46 1.91
CA TRP A 34 14.82 0.34 3.29
C TRP A 34 15.44 1.37 4.23
N GLU A 35 16.69 1.76 3.98
CA GLU A 35 17.44 2.75 4.75
C GLU A 35 16.80 4.14 4.62
N ARG A 36 16.30 4.48 3.43
CA ARG A 36 15.58 5.74 3.17
C ARG A 36 14.21 5.76 3.84
N ILE A 37 13.45 4.67 3.71
CA ILE A 37 12.14 4.52 4.35
C ILE A 37 12.28 4.53 5.88
N SER A 38 13.31 3.87 6.40
CA SER A 38 13.67 3.85 7.81
C SER A 38 13.89 5.26 8.36
N ALA A 39 14.68 6.07 7.65
CA ALA A 39 14.94 7.46 8.04
C ALA A 39 13.68 8.34 8.02
N GLN A 40 12.75 8.13 7.07
CA GLN A 40 11.51 8.90 6.98
C GLN A 40 10.47 8.52 8.04
N THR A 41 10.47 7.26 8.46
CA THR A 41 9.44 6.70 9.35
C THR A 41 9.89 6.56 10.80
N ASN A 42 11.16 6.82 11.10
CA ASN A 42 11.79 6.60 12.40
C ASN A 42 11.66 5.15 12.91
N TYR A 43 11.64 4.19 12.00
CA TYR A 43 11.65 2.75 12.30
C TYR A 43 12.88 2.08 11.73
N SER A 44 13.36 1.02 12.36
CA SER A 44 14.45 0.21 11.78
C SER A 44 14.02 -0.46 10.46
N PRO A 45 14.96 -0.80 9.55
CA PRO A 45 14.64 -1.52 8.32
C PRO A 45 13.83 -2.80 8.53
N ARG A 46 14.07 -3.53 9.61
CA ARG A 46 13.29 -4.72 9.98
C ARG A 46 11.85 -4.37 10.34
N GLN A 47 11.64 -3.31 11.12
CA GLN A 47 10.30 -2.83 11.44
C GLN A 47 9.57 -2.33 10.20
N CYS A 48 10.24 -1.63 9.28
CA CYS A 48 9.65 -1.23 8.01
C CYS A 48 9.15 -2.44 7.20
N ARG A 49 9.94 -3.53 7.13
CA ARG A 49 9.50 -4.79 6.48
C ARG A 49 8.27 -5.39 7.17
N ASN A 50 8.26 -5.45 8.50
CA ASN A 50 7.11 -5.95 9.25
C ASN A 50 5.86 -5.08 9.06
N ILE A 51 6.03 -3.75 9.02
CA ILE A 51 4.95 -2.79 8.76
C ILE A 51 4.41 -2.99 7.34
N ARG A 52 5.29 -3.15 6.34
CA ARG A 52 4.90 -3.48 4.97
C ARG A 52 4.07 -4.75 4.94
N ASP A 53 4.55 -5.83 5.54
CA ASP A 53 3.86 -7.14 5.49
C ASP A 53 2.47 -7.06 6.13
N ASN A 54 2.34 -6.35 7.24
CA ASN A 54 1.05 -6.10 7.89
C ASN A 54 0.13 -5.19 7.05
N ALA A 55 0.69 -4.19 6.37
CA ALA A 55 -0.07 -3.32 5.47
C ALA A 55 -0.57 -4.08 4.24
N ILE A 56 0.26 -4.95 3.65
CA ILE A 56 -0.14 -5.82 2.54
C ILE A 56 -1.26 -6.77 2.96
N LYS A 57 -1.16 -7.43 4.12
CA LYS A 57 -2.25 -8.30 4.62
C LYS A 57 -3.57 -7.54 4.75
N GLN A 58 -3.53 -6.31 5.25
CA GLN A 58 -4.72 -5.46 5.35
C GLN A 58 -5.26 -5.09 3.96
N LEU A 59 -4.40 -4.62 3.05
CA LEU A 59 -4.80 -4.27 1.69
C LEU A 59 -5.36 -5.47 0.91
N MET A 60 -4.79 -6.67 1.07
CA MET A 60 -5.32 -7.88 0.44
C MET A 60 -6.76 -8.15 0.88
N LYS A 61 -7.05 -8.03 2.18
CA LYS A 61 -8.42 -8.17 2.70
C LYS A 61 -9.32 -7.09 2.11
N ASN A 62 -8.93 -5.83 2.23
CA ASN A 62 -9.71 -4.69 1.74
C ASN A 62 -10.01 -4.79 0.23
N PHE A 63 -9.00 -5.11 -0.59
CA PHE A 63 -9.16 -5.23 -2.04
C PHE A 63 -10.07 -6.39 -2.42
N SER A 64 -10.05 -7.49 -1.65
CA SER A 64 -10.97 -8.61 -1.87
C SER A 64 -12.42 -8.27 -1.51
N GLU A 65 -12.64 -7.39 -0.54
CA GLU A 65 -13.97 -6.93 -0.12
C GLU A 65 -14.50 -5.80 -1.02
N ASN A 66 -13.59 -5.00 -1.62
CA ASN A 66 -13.94 -3.95 -2.56
C ASN A 66 -14.27 -4.53 -3.94
N LYS A 67 -15.57 -4.66 -4.25
CA LYS A 67 -16.07 -5.24 -5.50
C LYS A 67 -15.59 -4.54 -6.77
N VAL A 68 -15.23 -3.25 -6.71
CA VAL A 68 -14.71 -2.54 -7.88
C VAL A 68 -13.30 -3.00 -8.18
N ILE A 69 -12.47 -3.15 -7.14
CA ILE A 69 -11.10 -3.65 -7.25
C ILE A 69 -11.09 -5.15 -7.58
N ALA A 70 -11.84 -5.97 -6.84
CA ALA A 70 -11.85 -7.42 -6.99
C ALA A 70 -12.30 -7.89 -8.38
N ASN A 71 -13.19 -7.16 -9.04
CA ASN A 71 -13.70 -7.51 -10.37
C ASN A 71 -12.97 -6.76 -11.50
N TYR A 72 -11.93 -6.00 -11.20
CA TYR A 72 -11.19 -5.27 -12.22
C TYR A 72 -10.19 -6.20 -12.93
N HIS A 73 -10.34 -6.32 -14.24
CA HIS A 73 -9.39 -7.01 -15.10
C HIS A 73 -8.47 -5.98 -15.75
N PHE A 74 -7.16 -6.13 -15.55
CA PHE A 74 -6.18 -5.31 -16.23
C PHE A 74 -6.19 -5.64 -17.74
N PRO A 75 -6.16 -4.64 -18.62
CA PRO A 75 -5.99 -4.88 -20.05
C PRO A 75 -4.61 -5.52 -20.30
N GLU A 76 -4.56 -6.49 -21.22
CA GLU A 76 -3.31 -7.13 -21.69
C GLU A 76 -2.42 -6.17 -22.49
#